data_AF-A0A1H0SMS1-F1
#
_entry.id   AF-A0A1H0SMS1-F1
#
_cell.length_a   1.000
_cell.length_b   1.000
_cell.length_c   1.000
_cell.angle_alpha   90.00
_cell.angle_beta   90.00
_cell.angle_gamma   90.00
#
_symmetry.space_group_name_H-M   'P 1'
#
loop_
_entity.id
_entity.type
_entity.pdbx_description
1 polymer ?
#
loop_
_entity_poly.entity_id
_entity_poly.type
_entity_poly.pdbx_seq_one_letter_code
_entity_poly.pdbx_strand_id
1 'polypeptide(L)'
;MRRALVLLVGFTVLLAVPGAASPVGSTRSSLRADLDRILSDSRLEGASVGVVVRDPATDRILYRRSPHRRLVPASNAKLFTSVAALEALGPDFRFRTGVLTTGMRRGGVLLGDLYLRGGGDPTMLASDYRRLADRIADAGIRVVRGDVLADDSHFDDRGLANGWMAIDEPYYYAAPVSALTVAPNTDYDAGSVVVRVRPTRRGQPVRVSSHPETDAVEIVNRARTLAPGATARLSVRRAHGTDRVIVSGGVPAGSGTRRVFSSVPDPTAYALDVFRRALVERGITFEGVGEAVTPERARVLAEHRSMPLRRMLVPFLKLSNNGHAEALVKAMGRVVRGEGNWQAGLRVVRNRMAALGIEPGDYRLVDGSGLSTLDSLAPAQLAELLDVARERPWFETWKRALPLAGASDRMTGGTLRGRMRGTPAEGNVSAKTGSMTGVSALSGYVRTRTDRQLVFSVVFNGFLAAPPREVQDAVVVRLARHGAGAEGAPPDPDGRGRSSVEVADTPSTPPDEAMFECSWSKSC
;
A
#
# COMPACT_ATOMS: atom_id res chain seq x y z
N MET A 1 57.54 -92.84 -17.79
CA MET A 1 58.04 -92.83 -16.39
C MET A 1 58.68 -91.47 -16.12
N ARG A 2 58.27 -90.78 -15.04
CA ARG A 2 59.05 -89.81 -14.23
C ARG A 2 59.62 -88.57 -14.97
N ARG A 3 59.46 -87.32 -14.56
CA ARG A 3 59.24 -86.72 -13.23
C ARG A 3 58.77 -85.27 -13.42
N ALA A 4 57.89 -84.83 -12.54
CA ALA A 4 57.54 -83.43 -12.33
C ALA A 4 58.74 -82.64 -11.77
N LEU A 5 58.86 -81.36 -12.17
CA LEU A 5 59.60 -80.35 -11.42
C LEU A 5 58.75 -79.08 -11.39
N VAL A 6 58.20 -78.81 -10.21
CA VAL A 6 57.46 -77.59 -9.86
C VAL A 6 58.49 -76.52 -9.53
N LEU A 7 58.46 -75.38 -10.24
CA LEU A 7 59.23 -74.19 -9.89
C LEU A 7 58.27 -73.15 -9.32
N LEU A 8 58.38 -72.90 -8.01
CA LEU A 8 57.68 -71.87 -7.27
C LEU A 8 58.31 -70.51 -7.62
N VAL A 9 57.55 -69.61 -8.26
CA VAL A 9 57.91 -68.18 -8.36
C VAL A 9 57.01 -67.43 -7.38
N GLY A 10 57.63 -66.93 -6.30
CA GLY A 10 56.96 -66.05 -5.34
C GLY A 10 56.71 -64.69 -5.96
N PHE A 11 55.44 -64.31 -6.07
CA PHE A 11 55.03 -62.96 -6.47
C PHE A 11 54.55 -62.21 -5.23
N THR A 12 55.42 -61.34 -4.70
CA THR A 12 55.08 -60.43 -3.60
C THR A 12 54.22 -59.30 -4.17
N VAL A 13 52.90 -59.40 -4.01
CA VAL A 13 51.96 -58.33 -4.37
C VAL A 13 52.08 -57.22 -3.32
N LEU A 14 52.71 -56.10 -3.69
CA LEU A 14 52.68 -54.85 -2.94
C LEU A 14 51.26 -54.26 -3.10
N LEU A 15 50.40 -54.46 -2.11
CA LEU A 15 49.10 -53.78 -2.02
C LEU A 15 49.34 -52.31 -1.66
N ALA A 16 49.54 -51.47 -2.68
CA ALA A 16 49.43 -50.03 -2.54
C ALA A 16 47.95 -49.69 -2.29
N VAL A 17 47.60 -49.44 -1.03
CA VAL A 17 46.32 -48.82 -0.67
C VAL A 17 46.32 -47.42 -1.30
N PRO A 18 45.42 -47.09 -2.25
CA PRO A 18 45.22 -45.71 -2.62
C PRO A 18 44.62 -45.04 -1.39
N GLY A 19 45.39 -44.19 -0.72
CA GLY A 19 44.84 -43.24 0.22
C GLY A 19 43.80 -42.42 -0.53
N ALA A 20 42.53 -42.74 -0.31
CA ALA A 20 41.42 -41.92 -0.75
C ALA A 20 41.57 -40.58 -0.03
N ALA A 21 42.25 -39.64 -0.67
CA ALA A 21 42.07 -38.24 -0.38
C ALA A 21 40.61 -37.95 -0.68
N SER A 22 39.76 -38.01 0.34
CA SER A 22 38.42 -37.45 0.29
C SER A 22 38.56 -36.05 -0.30
N PRO A 23 37.90 -35.71 -1.42
CA PRO A 23 37.83 -34.31 -1.79
C PRO A 23 37.13 -33.64 -0.62
N VAL A 24 37.85 -32.76 0.08
CA VAL A 24 37.23 -31.79 0.98
C VAL A 24 36.46 -30.84 0.05
N GLY A 25 35.31 -31.32 -0.41
CA GLY A 25 34.34 -30.54 -1.14
C GLY A 25 33.79 -29.55 -0.15
N SER A 26 34.39 -28.36 -0.10
CA SER A 26 33.68 -27.16 0.29
C SER A 26 32.38 -27.15 -0.51
N THR A 27 31.27 -27.54 0.13
CA THR A 27 29.94 -27.53 -0.48
C THR A 27 29.54 -26.07 -0.66
N ARG A 28 30.08 -25.44 -1.72
CA ARG A 28 29.63 -24.14 -2.21
C ARG A 28 28.16 -24.27 -2.56
N SER A 29 27.31 -23.81 -1.66
CA SER A 29 25.88 -23.76 -1.86
C SER A 29 25.56 -22.82 -3.04
N SER A 30 24.94 -23.35 -4.09
CA SER A 30 24.46 -22.53 -5.21
C SER A 30 23.35 -21.59 -4.74
N LEU A 31 23.15 -20.45 -5.42
CA LEU A 31 22.05 -19.53 -5.10
C LEU A 31 20.70 -20.27 -4.99
N ARG A 32 20.47 -21.23 -5.89
CA ARG A 32 19.26 -22.08 -5.88
C ARG A 32 19.12 -22.86 -4.57
N ALA A 33 20.16 -23.57 -4.14
CA ALA A 33 20.13 -24.36 -2.92
C ALA A 33 19.91 -23.50 -1.67
N ASP A 34 20.48 -22.29 -1.62
CA ASP A 34 20.23 -21.35 -0.53
C ASP A 34 18.79 -20.86 -0.49
N LEU A 35 18.21 -20.51 -1.64
CA LEU A 35 16.83 -20.07 -1.73
C LEU A 35 15.85 -21.20 -1.41
N ASP A 36 16.11 -22.43 -1.90
CA ASP A 36 15.30 -23.60 -1.58
C ASP A 36 15.27 -23.88 -0.06
N ARG A 37 16.42 -23.73 0.61
CA ARG A 37 16.53 -23.88 2.08
C ARG A 37 15.80 -22.78 2.85
N ILE A 38 15.88 -21.53 2.40
CA ILE A 38 15.11 -20.43 3.01
C ILE A 38 13.60 -20.68 2.86
N LEU A 39 13.18 -21.16 1.69
CA LEU A 39 11.78 -21.42 1.36
C LEU A 39 11.26 -22.78 1.87
N SER A 40 12.03 -23.48 2.72
CA SER A 40 11.60 -24.67 3.47
C SER A 40 11.26 -24.34 4.93
N ASP A 41 11.11 -23.06 5.28
CA ASP A 41 10.62 -22.61 6.59
C ASP A 41 9.26 -23.25 6.90
N SER A 42 9.10 -23.84 8.09
CA SER A 42 7.90 -24.58 8.48
C SER A 42 6.64 -23.71 8.50
N ARG A 43 6.77 -22.38 8.63
CA ARG A 43 5.63 -21.45 8.53
C ARG A 43 5.00 -21.41 7.12
N LEU A 44 5.70 -21.93 6.12
CA LEU A 44 5.21 -22.07 4.75
C LEU A 44 4.65 -23.46 4.44
N GLU A 45 4.58 -24.36 5.43
CA GLU A 45 3.93 -25.66 5.26
C GLU A 45 2.44 -25.47 4.91
N GLY A 46 1.97 -26.16 3.86
CA GLY A 46 0.62 -25.97 3.31
C GLY A 46 0.42 -24.70 2.48
N ALA A 47 1.33 -23.72 2.55
CA ALA A 47 1.23 -22.48 1.80
C ALA A 47 1.61 -22.66 0.32
N SER A 48 1.00 -21.84 -0.54
CA SER A 48 1.43 -21.68 -1.93
C SER A 48 2.57 -20.67 -2.00
N VAL A 49 3.72 -21.12 -2.50
CA VAL A 49 4.95 -20.33 -2.63
C VAL A 49 5.26 -20.07 -4.11
N GLY A 50 5.27 -18.79 -4.48
CA GLY A 50 5.63 -18.31 -5.80
C GLY A 50 6.85 -17.40 -5.73
N VAL A 51 7.92 -17.73 -6.46
CA VAL A 51 9.16 -16.94 -6.50
C VAL A 51 9.72 -16.89 -7.91
N VAL A 52 10.12 -15.70 -8.36
CA VAL A 52 10.87 -15.47 -9.59
C VAL A 52 12.02 -14.50 -9.31
N VAL A 53 13.21 -14.82 -9.80
CA VAL A 53 14.38 -13.94 -9.78
C VAL A 53 14.96 -13.89 -11.19
N ARG A 54 15.03 -12.69 -11.76
CA ARG A 54 15.56 -12.43 -13.10
C ARG A 54 16.80 -11.54 -13.02
N ASP A 55 17.73 -11.81 -13.92
CA ASP A 55 18.86 -10.97 -14.24
C ASP A 55 18.62 -10.36 -15.63
N PRO A 56 18.13 -9.11 -15.68
CA PRO A 56 17.76 -8.51 -16.94
C PRO A 56 18.94 -8.19 -17.86
N ALA A 57 20.15 -8.04 -17.32
CA ALA A 57 21.33 -7.75 -18.15
C ALA A 57 21.79 -8.97 -18.97
N THR A 58 21.27 -10.16 -18.68
CA THR A 58 21.47 -11.38 -19.48
C THR A 58 20.17 -12.02 -19.97
N ASP A 59 19.02 -11.44 -19.61
CA ASP A 59 17.70 -12.04 -19.75
C ASP A 59 17.60 -13.48 -19.19
N ARG A 60 18.28 -13.74 -18.06
CA ARG A 60 18.29 -15.08 -17.42
C ARG A 60 17.42 -15.11 -16.18
N ILE A 61 16.62 -16.17 -16.05
CA ILE A 61 15.96 -16.51 -14.79
C ILE A 61 16.97 -17.23 -13.89
N LEU A 62 17.38 -16.58 -12.81
CA LEU A 62 18.33 -17.14 -11.83
C LEU A 62 17.67 -18.14 -10.88
N TYR A 63 16.40 -17.90 -10.54
CA TYR A 63 15.61 -18.77 -9.69
C TYR A 63 14.12 -18.67 -10.03
N ARG A 64 13.41 -19.81 -9.93
CA ARG A 64 11.96 -19.88 -10.10
C ARG A 64 11.36 -21.01 -9.27
N ARG A 65 10.22 -20.73 -8.64
CA ARG A 65 9.34 -21.68 -7.97
C ARG A 65 7.89 -21.26 -8.22
N SER A 66 7.08 -22.14 -8.79
CA SER A 66 5.68 -21.85 -9.17
C SER A 66 5.48 -20.53 -9.95
N PRO A 67 6.30 -20.21 -10.97
CA PRO A 67 6.36 -18.87 -11.57
C PRO A 67 5.05 -18.41 -12.21
N HIS A 68 4.25 -19.36 -12.74
CA HIS A 68 2.97 -19.10 -13.41
C HIS A 68 1.74 -19.41 -12.54
N ARG A 69 1.95 -19.77 -11.26
CA ARG A 69 0.82 -20.00 -10.35
C ARG A 69 0.21 -18.65 -10.02
N ARG A 70 -1.06 -18.48 -10.35
CA ARG A 70 -1.84 -17.30 -9.97
C ARG A 70 -2.10 -17.31 -8.47
N LEU A 71 -1.80 -16.19 -7.82
CA LEU A 71 -1.87 -15.99 -6.38
C LEU A 71 -2.54 -14.64 -6.12
N VAL A 72 -3.18 -14.49 -4.97
CA VAL A 72 -3.65 -13.18 -4.48
C VAL A 72 -2.40 -12.32 -4.23
N PRO A 73 -2.25 -11.18 -4.92
CA PRO A 73 -1.02 -10.38 -4.87
C PRO A 73 -0.94 -9.46 -3.65
N ALA A 74 -2.06 -9.21 -2.99
CA ALA A 74 -2.24 -8.07 -2.09
C ALA A 74 -1.76 -6.76 -2.77
N SER A 75 -1.21 -5.83 -1.99
CA SER A 75 -0.71 -4.52 -2.47
C SER A 75 0.36 -4.54 -3.58
N ASN A 76 0.85 -5.70 -4.04
CA ASN A 76 1.64 -5.79 -5.25
C ASN A 76 0.83 -5.48 -6.53
N ALA A 77 -0.51 -5.57 -6.50
CA ALA A 77 -1.37 -5.09 -7.58
C ALA A 77 -1.14 -3.59 -7.91
N LYS A 78 -0.71 -2.80 -6.91
CA LYS A 78 -0.36 -1.38 -7.11
C LYS A 78 0.81 -1.18 -8.08
N LEU A 79 1.66 -2.19 -8.31
CA LEU A 79 2.68 -2.13 -9.36
C LEU A 79 2.00 -2.01 -10.73
N PHE A 80 0.98 -2.83 -11.01
CA PHE A 80 0.20 -2.77 -12.25
C PHE A 80 -0.52 -1.42 -12.39
N THR A 81 -1.21 -1.00 -11.34
CA THR A 81 -1.96 0.27 -11.33
C THR A 81 -1.06 1.49 -11.52
N SER A 82 0.08 1.55 -10.83
CA SER A 82 1.00 2.70 -10.92
C SER A 82 1.69 2.79 -12.29
N VAL A 83 2.10 1.65 -12.87
CA VAL A 83 2.67 1.63 -14.23
C VAL A 83 1.60 2.00 -15.25
N ALA A 84 0.40 1.42 -15.18
CA ALA A 84 -0.71 1.77 -16.07
C ALA A 84 -1.05 3.27 -15.99
N ALA A 85 -1.06 3.86 -14.79
CA ALA A 85 -1.33 5.28 -14.60
C ALA A 85 -0.25 6.16 -15.23
N LEU A 86 1.03 5.79 -15.13
CA LEU A 86 2.11 6.52 -15.79
C LEU A 86 2.03 6.41 -17.32
N GLU A 87 1.70 5.24 -17.85
CA GLU A 87 1.53 5.01 -19.28
C GLU A 87 0.28 5.72 -19.86
N ALA A 88 -0.80 5.81 -19.08
CA ALA A 88 -2.07 6.37 -19.54
C ALA A 88 -2.20 7.88 -19.31
N LEU A 89 -1.72 8.38 -18.18
CA LEU A 89 -1.92 9.76 -17.73
C LEU A 89 -0.65 10.61 -17.86
N GLY A 90 0.53 9.98 -17.79
CA GLY A 90 1.82 10.67 -17.77
C GLY A 90 2.23 11.23 -16.40
N PRO A 91 3.53 11.44 -16.16
CA PRO A 91 4.08 11.84 -14.85
C PRO A 91 3.69 13.26 -14.40
N ASP A 92 3.20 14.10 -15.32
CA ASP A 92 2.74 15.47 -15.09
C ASP A 92 1.22 15.59 -14.88
N PHE A 93 0.48 14.49 -14.97
CA PHE A 93 -0.96 14.48 -14.69
C PHE A 93 -1.25 15.08 -13.31
N ARG A 94 -2.32 15.88 -13.25
CA ARG A 94 -2.83 16.49 -12.02
C ARG A 94 -4.34 16.39 -12.01
N PHE A 95 -4.87 16.02 -10.85
CA PHE A 95 -6.29 16.14 -10.57
C PHE A 95 -6.67 17.61 -10.39
N ARG A 96 -7.95 17.92 -10.56
CA ARG A 96 -8.50 19.27 -10.43
C ARG A 96 -9.73 19.25 -9.53
N THR A 97 -9.85 20.26 -8.68
CA THR A 97 -11.05 20.51 -7.88
C THR A 97 -11.45 21.97 -8.09
N GLY A 98 -12.68 22.22 -8.48
CA GLY A 98 -13.17 23.54 -8.86
C GLY A 98 -14.30 24.04 -7.98
N VAL A 99 -14.40 25.36 -7.83
CA VAL A 99 -15.60 26.04 -7.37
C VAL A 99 -16.17 26.81 -8.55
N LEU A 100 -17.41 26.50 -8.94
CA LEU A 100 -18.05 27.04 -10.14
C LEU A 100 -19.38 27.70 -9.79
N THR A 101 -19.92 28.49 -10.72
CA THR A 101 -21.26 29.06 -10.60
C THR A 101 -21.88 29.35 -11.96
N THR A 102 -23.21 29.24 -12.05
CA THR A 102 -24.01 29.84 -13.14
C THR A 102 -24.55 31.22 -12.78
N GLY A 103 -24.45 31.62 -11.52
CA GLY A 103 -25.03 32.83 -10.96
C GLY A 103 -24.32 34.11 -11.35
N MET A 104 -24.97 35.26 -11.23
CA MET A 104 -24.37 36.57 -11.55
C MET A 104 -23.85 37.26 -10.28
N ARG A 105 -22.67 37.87 -10.34
CA ARG A 105 -22.12 38.65 -9.23
C ARG A 105 -22.56 40.11 -9.33
N ARG A 106 -23.12 40.67 -8.26
CA ARG A 106 -23.40 42.11 -8.08
C ARG A 106 -22.77 42.58 -6.78
N GLY A 107 -21.67 43.34 -6.88
CA GLY A 107 -20.86 43.70 -5.70
C GLY A 107 -20.40 42.45 -4.95
N GLY A 108 -20.66 42.39 -3.64
CA GLY A 108 -20.32 41.24 -2.80
C GLY A 108 -21.34 40.10 -2.81
N VAL A 109 -22.41 40.19 -3.60
CA VAL A 109 -23.48 39.19 -3.66
C VAL A 109 -23.36 38.36 -4.94
N LEU A 110 -23.35 37.04 -4.81
CA LEU A 110 -23.55 36.09 -5.90
C LEU A 110 -25.03 35.67 -5.92
N LEU A 111 -25.71 35.90 -7.04
CA LEU A 111 -27.10 35.51 -7.26
C LEU A 111 -27.14 34.14 -7.96
N GLY A 112 -27.33 33.07 -7.18
CA GLY A 112 -27.28 31.67 -7.61
C GLY A 112 -26.27 30.85 -6.82
N ASP A 113 -26.14 29.57 -7.19
CA ASP A 113 -25.42 28.57 -6.40
C ASP A 113 -23.90 28.58 -6.61
N LEU A 114 -23.18 28.01 -5.65
CA LEU A 114 -21.79 27.57 -5.79
C LEU A 114 -21.74 26.06 -5.96
N TYR A 115 -21.02 25.58 -6.96
CA TYR A 115 -20.76 24.16 -7.16
C TYR A 115 -19.31 23.83 -6.79
N LEU A 116 -19.11 22.99 -5.77
CA LEU A 116 -17.82 22.38 -5.44
C LEU A 116 -17.69 21.09 -6.23
N ARG A 117 -16.95 21.14 -7.34
CA ARG A 117 -16.77 20.02 -8.26
C ARG A 117 -15.45 19.31 -8.04
N GLY A 118 -15.52 18.04 -7.67
CA GLY A 118 -14.37 17.16 -7.49
C GLY A 118 -13.98 16.47 -8.79
N GLY A 119 -12.67 16.46 -9.09
CA GLY A 119 -12.11 15.74 -10.25
C GLY A 119 -11.36 14.46 -9.87
N GLY A 120 -11.55 13.94 -8.66
CA GLY A 120 -10.93 12.69 -8.22
C GLY A 120 -9.63 12.83 -7.43
N ASP A 121 -9.28 14.03 -6.96
CA ASP A 121 -8.03 14.26 -6.22
C ASP A 121 -8.06 13.63 -4.81
N PRO A 122 -7.33 12.53 -4.55
CA PRO A 122 -7.31 11.94 -3.21
C PRO A 122 -6.32 12.66 -2.28
N THR A 123 -5.65 13.71 -2.76
CA THR A 123 -4.65 14.47 -2.00
C THR A 123 -5.19 15.78 -1.43
N MET A 124 -6.49 16.06 -1.62
CA MET A 124 -7.17 17.23 -1.08
C MET A 124 -7.13 17.25 0.44
N LEU A 125 -6.51 18.27 1.03
CA LEU A 125 -6.53 18.51 2.47
C LEU A 125 -7.59 19.56 2.83
N ALA A 126 -7.99 19.63 4.11
CA ALA A 126 -8.79 20.75 4.60
C ALA A 126 -8.14 22.13 4.32
N SER A 127 -6.81 22.20 4.22
CA SER A 127 -6.12 23.43 3.82
C SER A 127 -6.34 23.84 2.37
N ASP A 128 -6.60 22.88 1.48
CA ASP A 128 -6.92 23.14 0.07
C ASP A 128 -8.33 23.71 -0.09
N TYR A 129 -9.30 23.16 0.66
CA TYR A 129 -10.65 23.71 0.74
C TYR A 129 -10.66 25.13 1.33
N ARG A 130 -9.84 25.39 2.36
CA ARG A 130 -9.62 26.75 2.87
C ARG A 130 -9.05 27.69 1.81
N ARG A 131 -8.07 27.26 1.02
CA ARG A 131 -7.53 28.05 -0.10
C ARG A 131 -8.58 28.30 -1.20
N LEU A 132 -9.46 27.35 -1.47
CA LEU A 132 -10.57 27.57 -2.40
C LEU A 132 -11.52 28.63 -1.84
N ALA A 133 -11.90 28.55 -0.56
CA ALA A 133 -12.73 29.54 0.09
C ALA A 133 -12.07 30.93 0.15
N ASP A 134 -10.75 31.00 0.39
CA ASP A 134 -9.96 32.25 0.34
C ASP A 134 -10.14 32.93 -1.02
N ARG A 135 -10.01 32.17 -2.13
CA ARG A 135 -10.18 32.72 -3.49
C ARG A 135 -11.60 33.22 -3.76
N ILE A 136 -12.62 32.58 -3.21
CA ILE A 136 -14.00 33.09 -3.30
C ILE A 136 -14.12 34.42 -2.54
N ALA A 137 -13.53 34.51 -1.35
CA ALA A 137 -13.51 35.75 -0.57
C ALA A 137 -12.69 36.86 -1.25
N ASP A 138 -11.55 36.54 -1.86
CA ASP A 138 -10.68 37.47 -2.60
C ASP A 138 -11.34 37.96 -3.89
N ALA A 139 -12.20 37.13 -4.50
CA ALA A 139 -13.10 37.55 -5.57
C ALA A 139 -14.22 38.48 -5.08
N GLY A 140 -14.19 38.94 -3.82
CA GLY A 140 -15.12 39.90 -3.24
C GLY A 140 -16.48 39.30 -2.88
N ILE A 141 -16.69 37.99 -3.04
CA ILE A 141 -17.96 37.35 -2.69
C ILE A 141 -18.06 37.26 -1.16
N ARG A 142 -19.22 37.68 -0.63
CA ARG A 142 -19.55 37.71 0.80
C ARG A 142 -20.90 37.05 1.08
N VAL A 143 -21.83 37.12 0.14
CA VAL A 143 -23.15 36.49 0.25
C VAL A 143 -23.42 35.69 -1.02
N VAL A 144 -23.81 34.44 -0.86
CA VAL A 144 -24.35 33.57 -1.91
C VAL A 144 -25.86 33.48 -1.68
N ARG A 145 -26.64 34.02 -2.62
CA ARG A 145 -28.12 33.89 -2.64
C ARG A 145 -28.46 32.61 -3.40
N GLY A 146 -28.21 31.50 -2.74
CA GLY A 146 -28.32 30.14 -3.25
C GLY A 146 -27.53 29.17 -2.37
N ASP A 147 -27.40 27.95 -2.86
CA ASP A 147 -26.80 26.85 -2.12
C ASP A 147 -25.31 26.64 -2.43
N VAL A 148 -24.62 25.92 -1.56
CA VAL A 148 -23.31 25.33 -1.83
C VAL A 148 -23.50 23.84 -2.12
N LEU A 149 -23.29 23.46 -3.37
CA LEU A 149 -23.63 22.15 -3.91
C LEU A 149 -22.36 21.35 -4.20
N ALA A 150 -22.26 20.12 -3.70
CA ALA A 150 -21.19 19.20 -4.08
C ALA A 150 -21.51 18.48 -5.40
N ASP A 151 -20.48 18.33 -6.22
CA ASP A 151 -20.52 17.60 -7.48
C ASP A 151 -19.35 16.61 -7.55
N ASP A 152 -19.66 15.33 -7.37
CA ASP A 152 -18.73 14.20 -7.52
C ASP A 152 -18.92 13.40 -8.82
N SER A 153 -19.71 13.92 -9.77
CA SER A 153 -20.07 13.23 -11.03
C SER A 153 -18.91 12.98 -12.00
N HIS A 154 -17.68 13.39 -11.64
CA HIS A 154 -16.49 13.05 -12.41
C HIS A 154 -16.16 11.55 -12.34
N PHE A 155 -16.56 10.88 -11.25
CA PHE A 155 -16.57 9.43 -11.14
C PHE A 155 -18.02 8.93 -11.18
N ASP A 156 -18.28 7.92 -12.01
CA ASP A 156 -19.65 7.48 -12.32
C ASP A 156 -20.23 6.58 -11.21
N ASP A 157 -19.36 5.98 -10.38
CA ASP A 157 -19.72 5.14 -9.24
C ASP A 157 -19.02 5.60 -7.95
N ARG A 158 -19.67 5.37 -6.80
CA ARG A 158 -19.18 5.71 -5.45
C ARG A 158 -19.04 4.44 -4.62
N GLY A 159 -18.25 4.49 -3.55
CA GLY A 159 -18.25 3.42 -2.54
C GLY A 159 -16.98 2.57 -2.53
N LEU A 160 -17.15 1.27 -2.30
CA LEU A 160 -16.04 0.31 -2.17
C LEU A 160 -15.80 -0.43 -3.49
N ALA A 161 -14.54 -0.82 -3.73
CA ALA A 161 -14.21 -1.62 -4.90
C ALA A 161 -14.68 -3.07 -4.75
N ASN A 162 -14.75 -3.79 -5.87
CA ASN A 162 -15.30 -5.15 -5.92
C ASN A 162 -14.46 -6.15 -5.10
N GLY A 163 -15.11 -6.96 -4.28
CA GLY A 163 -14.49 -7.99 -3.44
C GLY A 163 -13.86 -7.45 -2.15
N TRP A 164 -14.07 -6.18 -1.81
CA TRP A 164 -13.74 -5.65 -0.48
C TRP A 164 -14.71 -6.19 0.57
N MET A 165 -14.18 -6.54 1.74
CA MET A 165 -14.97 -7.14 2.81
C MET A 165 -15.70 -6.05 3.60
N ALA A 166 -16.99 -6.25 3.88
CA ALA A 166 -17.81 -5.33 4.67
C ALA A 166 -17.23 -5.03 6.08
N ILE A 167 -16.49 -5.99 6.65
CA ILE A 167 -15.84 -5.83 7.96
C ILE A 167 -14.71 -4.80 7.94
N ASP A 168 -14.11 -4.55 6.77
CA ASP A 168 -13.02 -3.60 6.62
C ASP A 168 -13.51 -2.15 6.47
N GLU A 169 -14.78 -1.97 6.09
CA GLU A 169 -15.42 -0.67 5.82
C GLU A 169 -15.10 0.41 6.88
N PRO A 170 -15.03 0.14 8.20
CA PRO A 170 -14.67 1.15 9.22
C PRO A 170 -13.24 1.68 9.17
N TYR A 171 -12.30 0.96 8.55
CA TYR A 171 -10.89 1.31 8.55
C TYR A 171 -10.53 2.16 7.34
N TYR A 172 -9.58 3.07 7.50
CA TYR A 172 -9.21 4.03 6.45
C TYR A 172 -8.65 3.37 5.18
N TYR A 173 -8.04 2.18 5.28
CA TYR A 173 -7.53 1.47 4.10
C TYR A 173 -8.65 0.93 3.21
N ALA A 174 -9.88 0.87 3.73
CA ALA A 174 -11.08 0.51 2.99
C ALA A 174 -12.08 1.69 2.97
N ALA A 175 -11.59 2.93 3.01
CA ALA A 175 -12.44 4.11 2.88
C ALA A 175 -13.14 4.15 1.50
N PRO A 176 -14.42 4.57 1.44
CA PRO A 176 -15.11 4.79 0.18
C PRO A 176 -14.40 5.76 -0.76
N VAL A 177 -14.51 5.51 -2.06
CA VAL A 177 -13.87 6.29 -3.12
C VAL A 177 -14.92 7.18 -3.78
N SER A 178 -14.65 8.48 -3.82
CA SER A 178 -15.45 9.50 -4.49
C SER A 178 -14.56 10.47 -5.26
N ALA A 179 -15.12 11.14 -6.28
CA ALA A 179 -14.41 12.19 -7.00
C ALA A 179 -14.19 13.46 -6.14
N LEU A 180 -14.97 13.61 -5.07
CA LEU A 180 -14.84 14.69 -4.10
C LEU A 180 -14.64 14.07 -2.71
N THR A 181 -13.47 14.33 -2.12
CA THR A 181 -13.06 13.69 -0.87
C THR A 181 -12.06 14.57 -0.10
N VAL A 182 -11.76 14.21 1.15
CA VAL A 182 -10.75 14.88 1.97
C VAL A 182 -9.83 13.85 2.58
N ALA A 183 -8.54 14.11 2.54
CA ALA A 183 -7.55 13.40 3.34
C ALA A 183 -7.25 14.16 4.63
N PRO A 184 -7.05 13.44 5.75
CA PRO A 184 -6.94 14.09 7.04
C PRO A 184 -5.55 14.69 7.32
N ASN A 185 -4.53 14.26 6.59
CA ASN A 185 -3.16 14.74 6.69
C ASN A 185 -2.36 14.36 5.43
N THR A 186 -1.04 14.57 5.47
CA THR A 186 -0.12 14.35 4.34
C THR A 186 0.27 12.88 4.09
N ASP A 187 -0.30 11.90 4.81
CA ASP A 187 -0.31 10.51 4.34
C ASP A 187 -1.36 10.29 3.23
N TYR A 188 -2.28 11.26 3.10
CA TYR A 188 -3.31 11.34 2.07
C TYR A 188 -4.32 10.16 2.09
N ASP A 189 -4.70 9.70 3.29
CA ASP A 189 -5.73 8.67 3.48
C ASP A 189 -7.14 9.26 3.23
N ALA A 190 -7.47 9.52 1.96
CA ALA A 190 -8.73 10.12 1.53
C ALA A 190 -9.97 9.37 2.06
N GLY A 191 -11.04 10.11 2.35
CA GLY A 191 -12.29 9.53 2.87
C GLY A 191 -12.16 9.06 4.33
N SER A 192 -11.22 9.62 5.09
CA SER A 192 -11.02 9.28 6.49
C SER A 192 -10.81 10.50 7.38
N VAL A 193 -11.16 10.35 8.66
CA VAL A 193 -10.89 11.30 9.73
C VAL A 193 -9.90 10.71 10.73
N VAL A 194 -9.14 11.57 11.40
CA VAL A 194 -8.38 11.21 12.59
C VAL A 194 -9.19 11.55 13.83
N VAL A 195 -9.69 10.51 14.51
CA VAL A 195 -10.34 10.60 15.81
C VAL A 195 -9.28 10.83 16.88
N ARG A 196 -9.31 12.01 17.50
CA ARG A 196 -8.39 12.41 18.57
C ARG A 196 -9.05 12.18 19.92
N VAL A 197 -8.48 11.29 20.72
CA VAL A 197 -8.95 10.95 22.07
C VAL A 197 -7.94 11.46 23.10
N ARG A 198 -8.35 12.39 23.95
CA ARG A 198 -7.50 13.01 24.96
C ARG A 198 -8.04 12.74 26.37
N PRO A 199 -7.22 12.23 27.31
CA PRO A 199 -7.64 12.08 28.70
C PRO A 199 -7.95 13.45 29.33
N THR A 200 -8.90 13.45 30.27
CA THR A 200 -9.29 14.62 31.07
C THR A 200 -8.92 14.38 32.53
N ARG A 201 -9.88 14.48 33.47
CA ARG A 201 -9.69 14.13 34.89
C ARG A 201 -10.05 12.67 35.10
N ARG A 202 -9.35 11.97 36.00
CA ARG A 202 -9.66 10.57 36.36
C ARG A 202 -11.16 10.37 36.62
N GLY A 203 -11.75 9.31 36.05
CA GLY A 203 -13.17 8.97 36.16
C GLY A 203 -14.09 9.75 35.20
N GLN A 204 -13.64 10.89 34.68
CA GLN A 204 -14.41 11.71 33.76
C GLN A 204 -14.31 11.21 32.30
N PRO A 205 -15.30 11.53 31.45
CA PRO A 205 -15.23 11.22 30.02
C PRO A 205 -13.96 11.78 29.38
N VAL A 206 -13.41 11.05 28.42
CA VAL A 206 -12.33 11.57 27.56
C VAL A 206 -12.87 12.71 26.69
N ARG A 207 -12.00 13.60 26.21
CA ARG A 207 -12.36 14.54 25.14
C ARG A 207 -12.12 13.87 23.80
N VAL A 208 -13.13 13.86 22.94
CA VAL A 208 -13.04 13.30 21.57
C VAL A 208 -13.33 14.39 20.56
N SER A 209 -12.60 14.37 19.44
CA SER A 209 -12.81 15.26 18.28
C SER A 209 -12.38 14.55 17.00
N SER A 210 -12.95 14.93 15.85
CA SER A 210 -12.47 14.53 14.53
C SER A 210 -11.46 15.54 13.99
N HIS A 211 -10.61 15.09 13.08
CA HIS A 211 -9.74 15.96 12.30
C HIS A 211 -9.57 15.44 10.87
N PRO A 212 -9.82 16.27 9.84
CA PRO A 212 -10.55 17.53 9.86
C PRO A 212 -11.87 17.44 10.62
N GLU A 213 -12.27 18.57 11.22
CA GLU A 213 -13.53 18.66 11.93
C GLU A 213 -14.68 18.55 10.94
N THR A 214 -15.69 17.75 11.25
CA THR A 214 -16.80 17.46 10.34
C THR A 214 -18.02 16.94 11.08
N ASP A 215 -19.21 17.19 10.52
CA ASP A 215 -20.48 16.59 10.94
C ASP A 215 -20.83 15.33 10.11
N ALA A 216 -20.01 14.95 9.13
CA ALA A 216 -20.19 13.74 8.33
C ALA A 216 -19.91 12.42 9.10
N VAL A 217 -19.52 12.53 10.39
CA VAL A 217 -19.47 11.40 11.33
C VAL A 217 -20.00 11.81 12.70
N GLU A 218 -20.88 11.00 13.29
CA GLU A 218 -21.36 11.18 14.66
C GLU A 218 -20.40 10.51 15.65
N ILE A 219 -19.76 11.28 16.53
CA ILE A 219 -18.88 10.71 17.57
C ILE A 219 -19.70 10.35 18.82
N VAL A 220 -19.80 9.06 19.10
CA VAL A 220 -20.47 8.52 20.29
C VAL A 220 -19.42 8.20 21.37
N ASN A 221 -19.23 9.13 22.31
CA ASN A 221 -18.22 9.00 23.36
C ASN A 221 -18.74 8.25 24.60
N ARG A 222 -18.24 7.03 24.79
CA ARG A 222 -18.48 6.16 25.96
C ARG A 222 -17.19 5.90 26.76
N ALA A 223 -16.08 6.52 26.40
CA ALA A 223 -14.78 6.26 26.99
C ALA A 223 -14.50 7.16 28.21
N ARG A 224 -13.71 6.66 29.15
CA ARG A 224 -13.33 7.37 30.38
C ARG A 224 -11.84 7.52 30.54
N THR A 225 -11.46 8.50 31.34
CA THR A 225 -10.07 8.70 31.76
C THR A 225 -9.75 7.79 32.94
N LEU A 226 -8.77 6.91 32.78
CA LEU A 226 -8.33 5.95 33.79
C LEU A 226 -7.33 6.60 34.76
N ALA A 227 -6.97 5.88 35.83
CA ALA A 227 -5.88 6.29 36.71
C ALA A 227 -4.54 6.38 35.94
N PRO A 228 -3.61 7.25 36.38
CA PRO A 228 -2.24 7.26 35.84
C PRO A 228 -1.60 5.87 35.91
N GLY A 229 -0.83 5.48 34.88
CA GLY A 229 -0.14 4.19 34.81
C GLY A 229 -1.02 2.97 34.49
N ALA A 230 -2.35 3.11 34.41
CA ALA A 230 -3.24 2.00 34.04
C ALA A 230 -2.99 1.53 32.58
N THR A 231 -3.30 0.27 32.29
CA THR A 231 -3.28 -0.23 30.91
C THR A 231 -4.44 0.39 30.11
N ALA A 232 -4.12 1.04 28.98
CA ALA A 232 -5.15 1.57 28.10
C ALA A 232 -5.94 0.43 27.44
N ARG A 233 -7.27 0.55 27.43
CA ARG A 233 -8.18 -0.36 26.70
C ARG A 233 -9.11 0.49 25.84
N LEU A 234 -8.54 1.29 24.95
CA LEU A 234 -9.30 2.19 24.09
C LEU A 234 -9.78 1.42 22.86
N SER A 235 -11.06 1.57 22.52
CA SER A 235 -11.62 1.12 21.24
C SER A 235 -12.25 2.31 20.53
N VAL A 236 -11.93 2.47 19.24
CA VAL A 236 -12.53 3.48 18.36
C VAL A 236 -12.97 2.72 17.11
N ARG A 237 -14.29 2.59 16.92
CA ARG A 237 -14.85 1.82 15.81
C ARG A 237 -16.03 2.56 15.21
N ARG A 238 -16.07 2.68 13.88
CA ARG A 238 -17.29 3.07 13.18
C ARG A 238 -18.24 1.87 13.12
N ALA A 239 -19.51 2.07 13.47
CA ALA A 239 -20.50 1.02 13.36
C ALA A 239 -20.82 0.78 11.87
N HIS A 240 -20.83 -0.50 11.47
CA HIS A 240 -21.00 -0.92 10.08
C HIS A 240 -22.24 -0.29 9.42
N GLY A 241 -22.11 0.21 8.20
CA GLY A 241 -23.20 0.86 7.46
C GLY A 241 -23.71 2.17 8.04
N THR A 242 -23.02 2.75 9.04
CA THR A 242 -23.42 4.03 9.67
C THR A 242 -22.25 5.02 9.69
N ASP A 243 -22.56 6.28 9.95
CA ASP A 243 -21.61 7.37 10.22
C ASP A 243 -21.16 7.45 11.70
N ARG A 244 -21.61 6.52 12.55
CA ARG A 244 -21.42 6.58 13.99
C ARG A 244 -20.08 5.99 14.41
N VAL A 245 -19.17 6.83 14.90
CA VAL A 245 -17.88 6.45 15.47
C VAL A 245 -18.00 6.30 16.99
N ILE A 246 -17.99 5.06 17.47
CA ILE A 246 -18.10 4.72 18.88
C ILE A 246 -16.72 4.68 19.51
N VAL A 247 -16.51 5.53 20.53
CA VAL A 247 -15.27 5.56 21.32
C VAL A 247 -15.57 4.99 22.71
N SER A 248 -14.96 3.87 23.07
CA SER A 248 -15.23 3.17 24.33
C SER A 248 -13.96 2.71 25.06
N GLY A 249 -14.14 2.27 26.30
CA GLY A 249 -13.06 1.84 27.18
C GLY A 249 -12.35 3.00 27.87
N GLY A 250 -11.02 3.03 27.90
CA GLY A 250 -10.33 4.12 28.59
C GLY A 250 -8.85 4.32 28.32
N VAL A 251 -8.40 5.55 28.58
CA VAL A 251 -7.01 6.01 28.45
C VAL A 251 -6.51 6.59 29.79
N PRO A 252 -5.27 6.31 30.22
CA PRO A 252 -4.73 6.83 31.49
C PRO A 252 -4.65 8.35 31.53
N ALA A 253 -4.97 8.93 32.70
CA ALA A 253 -4.66 10.33 32.98
C ALA A 253 -3.16 10.60 32.78
N GLY A 254 -2.82 11.78 32.23
CA GLY A 254 -1.44 12.14 31.91
C GLY A 254 -0.88 11.51 30.63
N SER A 255 -1.59 10.57 30.00
CA SER A 255 -1.18 10.05 28.69
C SER A 255 -1.39 11.07 27.56
N GLY A 256 -0.61 10.95 26.48
CA GLY A 256 -0.75 11.78 25.29
C GLY A 256 -2.06 11.56 24.55
N THR A 257 -2.35 12.42 23.57
CA THR A 257 -3.52 12.25 22.70
C THR A 257 -3.38 11.01 21.84
N ARG A 258 -4.36 10.10 21.90
CA ARG A 258 -4.46 8.97 20.97
C ARG A 258 -5.09 9.45 19.67
N ARG A 259 -4.59 8.95 18.55
CA ARG A 259 -5.05 9.27 17.20
C ARG A 259 -5.41 7.96 16.52
N VAL A 260 -6.67 7.80 16.15
CA VAL A 260 -7.16 6.61 15.46
C VAL A 260 -7.85 7.05 14.18
N PHE A 261 -7.50 6.42 13.06
CA PHE A 261 -8.12 6.71 11.78
C PHE A 261 -9.45 5.95 11.68
N SER A 262 -10.46 6.60 11.13
CA SER A 262 -11.74 6.00 10.78
C SER A 262 -12.13 6.46 9.39
N SER A 263 -12.63 5.55 8.56
CA SER A 263 -13.28 5.95 7.31
C SER A 263 -14.52 6.80 7.60
N VAL A 264 -14.93 7.56 6.59
CA VAL A 264 -16.20 8.29 6.53
C VAL A 264 -17.07 7.61 5.45
N PRO A 265 -18.35 7.26 5.74
CA PRO A 265 -19.20 6.55 4.78
C PRO A 265 -19.47 7.32 3.50
N ASP A 266 -19.61 8.64 3.62
CA ASP A 266 -19.84 9.56 2.51
C ASP A 266 -18.71 10.61 2.41
N PRO A 267 -17.67 10.34 1.60
CA PRO A 267 -16.59 11.28 1.39
C PRO A 267 -17.02 12.58 0.68
N THR A 268 -18.11 12.56 -0.10
CA THR A 268 -18.63 13.72 -0.83
C THR A 268 -19.27 14.69 0.15
N ALA A 269 -20.17 14.19 1.01
CA ALA A 269 -20.74 14.96 2.10
C ALA A 269 -19.64 15.48 3.06
N TYR A 270 -18.62 14.67 3.34
CA TYR A 270 -17.46 15.09 4.13
C TYR A 270 -16.71 16.28 3.51
N ALA A 271 -16.40 16.22 2.21
CA ALA A 271 -15.73 17.31 1.53
C ALA A 271 -16.56 18.59 1.48
N LEU A 272 -17.88 18.46 1.26
CA LEU A 272 -18.81 19.56 1.33
C LEU A 272 -18.82 20.20 2.72
N ASP A 273 -18.82 19.38 3.78
CA ASP A 273 -18.80 19.84 5.17
C ASP A 273 -17.53 20.65 5.50
N VAL A 274 -16.38 20.15 5.06
CA VAL A 274 -15.09 20.84 5.24
C VAL A 274 -15.06 22.15 4.47
N PHE A 275 -15.60 22.19 3.23
CA PHE A 275 -15.62 23.40 2.42
C PHE A 275 -16.63 24.43 2.93
N ARG A 276 -17.84 24.04 3.33
CA ARG A 276 -18.84 24.98 3.88
C ARG A 276 -18.32 25.65 5.15
N ARG A 277 -17.62 24.90 6.02
CA ARG A 277 -16.97 25.44 7.23
C ARG A 277 -15.89 26.45 6.84
N ALA A 278 -15.08 26.14 5.84
CA ALA A 278 -14.07 27.06 5.33
C ALA A 278 -14.70 28.37 4.80
N LEU A 279 -15.81 28.32 4.08
CA LEU A 279 -16.55 29.51 3.62
C LEU A 279 -17.06 30.35 4.80
N VAL A 280 -17.69 29.72 5.80
CA VAL A 280 -18.20 30.38 7.01
C VAL A 280 -17.07 31.05 7.79
N GLU A 281 -15.89 30.42 7.91
CA GLU A 281 -14.71 31.01 8.55
C GLU A 281 -14.26 32.33 7.87
N ARG A 282 -14.55 32.53 6.58
CA ARG A 282 -14.27 33.77 5.85
C ARG A 282 -15.44 34.76 5.85
N GLY A 283 -16.46 34.49 6.65
CA GLY A 283 -17.67 35.31 6.75
C GLY A 283 -18.54 35.26 5.50
N ILE A 284 -18.42 34.21 4.66
CA ILE A 284 -19.30 34.02 3.51
C ILE A 284 -20.58 33.33 3.97
N THR A 285 -21.74 33.93 3.68
CA THR A 285 -23.06 33.34 3.96
C THR A 285 -23.69 32.73 2.72
N PHE A 286 -24.51 31.69 2.90
CA PHE A 286 -25.23 30.96 1.85
C PHE A 286 -26.54 30.40 2.42
N GLU A 287 -27.48 29.98 1.56
CA GLU A 287 -28.84 29.59 1.95
C GLU A 287 -28.93 28.13 2.42
N GLY A 288 -28.17 27.24 1.79
CA GLY A 288 -28.16 25.82 2.11
C GLY A 288 -26.97 25.07 1.54
N VAL A 289 -26.99 23.74 1.73
CA VAL A 289 -26.01 22.80 1.17
C VAL A 289 -26.72 21.60 0.56
N GLY A 290 -26.14 21.00 -0.47
CA GLY A 290 -26.72 19.83 -1.13
C GLY A 290 -25.77 19.19 -2.14
N GLU A 291 -26.30 18.28 -2.96
CA GLU A 291 -25.58 17.69 -4.09
C GLU A 291 -26.30 18.04 -5.40
N ALA A 292 -25.54 18.45 -6.41
CA ALA A 292 -26.07 18.67 -7.75
C ALA A 292 -24.94 18.58 -8.78
N VAL A 293 -25.24 18.02 -9.96
CA VAL A 293 -24.31 18.04 -11.09
C VAL A 293 -24.11 19.48 -11.55
N THR A 294 -22.84 19.90 -11.68
CA THR A 294 -22.50 21.25 -12.14
C THR A 294 -22.98 21.44 -13.58
N PRO A 295 -23.79 22.48 -13.87
CA PRO A 295 -24.23 22.76 -15.24
C PRO A 295 -23.04 23.04 -16.18
N GLU A 296 -23.11 22.59 -17.43
CA GLU A 296 -22.02 22.76 -18.41
C GLU A 296 -21.64 24.24 -18.63
N ARG A 297 -22.62 25.15 -18.54
CA ARG A 297 -22.42 26.60 -18.68
C ARG A 297 -21.84 27.28 -17.43
N ALA A 298 -21.56 26.54 -16.35
CA ALA A 298 -21.01 27.11 -15.13
C ALA A 298 -19.57 27.59 -15.37
N ARG A 299 -19.26 28.80 -14.88
CA ARG A 299 -17.90 29.35 -14.96
C ARG A 299 -17.12 29.04 -13.69
N VAL A 300 -15.82 28.85 -13.83
CA VAL A 300 -14.91 28.62 -12.70
C VAL A 300 -14.65 29.92 -11.96
N LEU A 301 -14.82 29.91 -10.63
CA LEU A 301 -14.44 30.99 -9.72
C LEU A 301 -13.09 30.71 -9.04
N ALA A 302 -12.82 29.44 -8.69
CA ALA A 302 -11.57 29.00 -8.11
C ALA A 302 -11.22 27.58 -8.55
N GLU A 303 -9.93 27.26 -8.69
CA GLU A 303 -9.44 25.91 -9.07
C GLU A 303 -8.23 25.50 -8.22
N HIS A 304 -8.27 24.32 -7.62
CA HIS A 304 -7.13 23.62 -7.06
C HIS A 304 -6.60 22.60 -8.07
N ARG A 305 -5.26 22.47 -8.14
CA ARG A 305 -4.58 21.39 -8.88
C ARG A 305 -3.72 20.59 -7.93
N SER A 306 -3.88 19.27 -7.94
CA SER A 306 -3.11 18.35 -7.12
C SER A 306 -1.61 18.47 -7.37
N MET A 307 -0.79 17.85 -6.53
CA MET A 307 0.60 17.54 -6.90
C MET A 307 0.62 16.67 -8.18
N PRO A 308 1.69 16.73 -9.00
CA PRO A 308 1.74 15.92 -10.21
C PRO A 308 1.88 14.43 -9.84
N LEU A 309 1.43 13.53 -10.73
CA LEU A 309 1.44 12.08 -10.50
C LEU A 309 2.81 11.59 -10.00
N ARG A 310 3.92 12.06 -10.58
CA ARG A 310 5.27 11.71 -10.11
C ARG A 310 5.54 11.95 -8.62
N ARG A 311 4.91 12.97 -8.02
CA ARG A 311 5.02 13.26 -6.58
C ARG A 311 4.01 12.44 -5.78
N MET A 312 2.79 12.28 -6.30
CA MET A 312 1.75 11.47 -5.67
C MET A 312 2.14 9.98 -5.55
N LEU A 313 2.97 9.47 -6.48
CA LEU A 313 3.51 8.11 -6.41
C LEU A 313 4.21 7.83 -5.07
N VAL A 314 4.83 8.83 -4.44
CA VAL A 314 5.56 8.65 -3.17
C VAL A 314 4.62 8.21 -2.04
N PRO A 315 3.64 9.01 -1.58
CA PRO A 315 2.70 8.54 -0.55
C PRO A 315 1.88 7.34 -1.03
N PHE A 316 1.59 7.22 -2.33
CA PHE A 316 0.89 6.05 -2.88
C PHE A 316 1.66 4.73 -2.65
N LEU A 317 2.90 4.64 -3.14
CA LEU A 317 3.65 3.39 -3.14
C LEU A 317 4.40 3.15 -1.82
N LYS A 318 4.94 4.20 -1.18
CA LYS A 318 5.64 4.09 0.12
C LYS A 318 4.72 3.64 1.23
N LEU A 319 3.51 4.22 1.28
CA LEU A 319 2.52 3.94 2.33
C LEU A 319 1.43 2.97 1.89
N SER A 320 1.52 2.41 0.67
CA SER A 320 0.56 1.41 0.18
C SER A 320 -0.89 1.91 0.22
N ASN A 321 -1.13 3.16 -0.21
CA ASN A 321 -2.43 3.80 -0.08
C ASN A 321 -3.45 3.21 -1.08
N ASN A 322 -4.52 2.58 -0.57
CA ASN A 322 -5.56 1.94 -1.37
C ASN A 322 -6.41 2.97 -2.12
N GLY A 323 -6.87 4.02 -1.43
CA GLY A 323 -7.68 5.08 -2.03
C GLY A 323 -6.99 5.76 -3.21
N HIS A 324 -5.66 5.94 -3.16
CA HIS A 324 -4.88 6.42 -4.29
C HIS A 324 -4.95 5.49 -5.50
N ALA A 325 -4.86 4.17 -5.28
CA ALA A 325 -4.91 3.18 -6.35
C ALA A 325 -6.26 3.24 -7.06
N GLU A 326 -7.35 3.26 -6.29
CA GLU A 326 -8.71 3.29 -6.83
C GLU A 326 -9.03 4.61 -7.54
N ALA A 327 -8.61 5.74 -6.96
CA ALA A 327 -8.75 7.05 -7.61
C ALA A 327 -8.00 7.09 -8.95
N LEU A 328 -6.80 6.50 -9.03
CA LEU A 328 -6.04 6.41 -10.29
C LEU A 328 -6.71 5.49 -11.30
N VAL A 329 -7.29 4.36 -10.88
CA VAL A 329 -8.09 3.48 -11.76
C VAL A 329 -9.24 4.27 -12.37
N LYS A 330 -10.06 4.94 -11.57
CA LYS A 330 -11.19 5.73 -12.06
C LYS A 330 -10.74 6.90 -12.93
N ALA A 331 -9.64 7.58 -12.57
CA ALA A 331 -9.07 8.64 -13.38
C ALA A 331 -8.60 8.16 -14.76
N MET A 332 -7.94 7.00 -14.82
CA MET A 332 -7.58 6.38 -16.11
C MET A 332 -8.81 6.08 -16.95
N GLY A 333 -9.86 5.51 -16.34
CA GLY A 333 -11.14 5.31 -17.01
C GLY A 333 -11.69 6.62 -17.57
N ARG A 334 -11.76 7.67 -16.74
CA ARG A 334 -12.33 8.95 -17.14
C ARG A 334 -11.55 9.61 -18.28
N VAL A 335 -10.23 9.64 -18.18
CA VAL A 335 -9.35 10.31 -19.16
C VAL A 335 -9.29 9.57 -20.49
N VAL A 336 -9.21 8.24 -20.47
CA VAL A 336 -8.99 7.45 -21.70
C VAL A 336 -10.32 7.01 -22.34
N ARG A 337 -11.37 6.81 -21.53
CA ARG A 337 -12.63 6.20 -21.95
C ARG A 337 -13.84 7.12 -21.77
N GLY A 338 -13.70 8.26 -21.10
CA GLY A 338 -14.83 9.13 -20.75
C GLY A 338 -15.66 8.67 -19.56
N GLU A 339 -15.31 7.53 -18.95
CA GLU A 339 -16.08 6.82 -17.92
C GLU A 339 -15.25 6.72 -16.62
N GLY A 340 -15.66 7.40 -15.56
CA GLY A 340 -14.93 7.47 -14.28
C GLY A 340 -15.26 6.33 -13.32
N ASN A 341 -15.24 5.08 -13.78
CA ASN A 341 -15.60 3.90 -12.97
C ASN A 341 -14.52 2.81 -13.00
N TRP A 342 -14.61 1.84 -12.06
CA TRP A 342 -13.62 0.75 -11.96
C TRP A 342 -13.54 -0.09 -13.22
N GLN A 343 -14.68 -0.42 -13.84
CA GLN A 343 -14.72 -1.28 -15.02
C GLN A 343 -13.94 -0.64 -16.19
N ALA A 344 -14.15 0.66 -16.43
CA ALA A 344 -13.43 1.43 -17.44
C ALA A 344 -11.94 1.53 -17.12
N GLY A 345 -11.60 1.89 -15.88
CA GLY A 345 -10.22 1.99 -15.43
C GLY A 345 -9.44 0.68 -15.56
N LEU A 346 -10.02 -0.44 -15.13
CA LEU A 346 -9.39 -1.77 -15.22
C LEU A 346 -9.26 -2.27 -16.65
N ARG A 347 -10.12 -1.83 -17.59
CA ARG A 347 -9.90 -2.03 -19.03
C ARG A 347 -8.67 -1.25 -19.51
N VAL A 348 -8.46 -0.02 -19.03
CA VAL A 348 -7.24 0.74 -19.35
C VAL A 348 -6.01 0.03 -18.80
N VAL A 349 -6.04 -0.44 -17.54
CA VAL A 349 -4.94 -1.24 -16.96
C VAL A 349 -4.63 -2.44 -17.85
N ARG A 350 -5.65 -3.24 -18.23
CA ARG A 350 -5.48 -4.38 -19.14
C ARG A 350 -4.84 -4.02 -20.46
N ASN A 351 -5.32 -2.98 -21.11
CA ASN A 351 -4.78 -2.56 -22.41
C ASN A 351 -3.33 -2.05 -22.29
N ARG A 352 -2.98 -1.37 -21.20
CA ARG A 352 -1.60 -0.93 -20.95
C ARG A 352 -0.68 -2.10 -20.65
N MET A 353 -1.10 -3.08 -19.87
CA MET A 353 -0.30 -4.28 -19.60
C MET A 353 -0.05 -5.09 -20.87
N ALA A 354 -1.06 -5.26 -21.73
CA ALA A 354 -0.91 -5.93 -23.03
C ALA A 354 0.11 -5.23 -23.92
N ALA A 355 0.10 -3.88 -23.97
CA ALA A 355 1.08 -3.10 -24.71
C ALA A 355 2.52 -3.22 -24.14
N LEU A 356 2.67 -3.70 -22.90
CA LEU A 356 3.94 -4.01 -22.26
C LEU A 356 4.33 -5.49 -22.38
N GLY A 357 3.57 -6.31 -23.12
CA GLY A 357 3.82 -7.75 -23.31
C GLY A 357 3.20 -8.67 -22.26
N ILE A 358 2.43 -8.13 -21.30
CA ILE A 358 1.79 -8.92 -20.25
C ILE A 358 0.36 -9.24 -20.68
N GLU A 359 0.12 -10.51 -21.00
CA GLU A 359 -1.16 -10.97 -21.57
C GLU A 359 -2.35 -10.83 -20.60
N PRO A 360 -3.44 -10.15 -20.99
CA PRO A 360 -4.61 -9.94 -20.12
C PRO A 360 -5.33 -11.22 -19.67
N GLY A 361 -5.18 -12.34 -20.40
CA GLY A 361 -5.79 -13.62 -20.07
C GLY A 361 -5.14 -14.35 -18.91
N ASP A 362 -3.94 -13.94 -18.52
CA ASP A 362 -3.12 -14.66 -17.54
C ASP A 362 -3.25 -14.09 -16.12
N TYR A 363 -4.00 -13.00 -15.94
CA TYR A 363 -4.24 -12.39 -14.63
C TYR A 363 -5.66 -11.86 -14.48
N ARG A 364 -6.04 -11.57 -13.23
CA ARG A 364 -7.30 -10.90 -12.91
C ARG A 364 -7.04 -9.79 -11.90
N LEU A 365 -7.49 -8.59 -12.23
CA LEU A 365 -7.60 -7.47 -11.30
C LEU A 365 -9.05 -6.99 -11.30
N VAL A 366 -9.67 -6.94 -10.13
CA VAL A 366 -11.02 -6.41 -9.91
C VAL A 366 -11.02 -5.11 -9.12
N ASP A 367 -9.86 -4.70 -8.59
CA ASP A 367 -9.60 -3.38 -8.03
C ASP A 367 -8.20 -2.87 -8.44
N GLY A 368 -7.83 -1.66 -8.03
CA GLY A 368 -6.49 -1.10 -8.28
C GLY A 368 -5.47 -1.34 -7.16
N SER A 369 -5.94 -1.63 -5.95
CA SER A 369 -5.13 -1.64 -4.73
C SER A 369 -4.60 -3.01 -4.36
N GLY A 370 -5.23 -4.10 -4.80
CA GLY A 370 -4.96 -5.45 -4.35
C GLY A 370 -5.62 -5.81 -3.02
N LEU A 371 -6.60 -5.03 -2.53
CA LEU A 371 -7.32 -5.38 -1.30
C LEU A 371 -8.35 -6.50 -1.56
N SER A 372 -8.80 -6.66 -2.80
CA SER A 372 -9.69 -7.74 -3.19
C SER A 372 -8.98 -9.11 -3.21
N THR A 373 -9.55 -10.10 -2.52
CA THR A 373 -9.09 -11.49 -2.60
C THR A 373 -9.41 -12.15 -3.95
N LEU A 374 -10.18 -11.47 -4.81
CA LEU A 374 -10.49 -11.92 -6.17
C LEU A 374 -9.34 -11.62 -7.14
N ASP A 375 -8.40 -10.76 -6.77
CA ASP A 375 -7.23 -10.47 -7.59
C ASP A 375 -6.31 -11.69 -7.71
N SER A 376 -5.69 -11.84 -8.86
CA SER A 376 -4.92 -13.03 -9.20
C SER A 376 -3.79 -12.67 -10.17
N LEU A 377 -2.56 -12.69 -9.66
CA LEU A 377 -1.33 -12.43 -10.42
C LEU A 377 -0.33 -13.56 -10.20
N ALA A 378 0.44 -13.88 -11.23
CA ALA A 378 1.56 -14.80 -11.14
C ALA A 378 2.87 -14.04 -10.82
N PRO A 379 3.82 -14.63 -10.06
CA PRO A 379 5.13 -14.02 -9.80
C PRO A 379 5.91 -13.67 -11.08
N ALA A 380 5.75 -14.45 -12.15
CA ALA A 380 6.35 -14.16 -13.45
C ALA A 380 5.88 -12.82 -14.02
N GLN A 381 4.58 -12.52 -13.94
CA GLN A 381 4.01 -11.27 -14.46
C GLN A 381 4.46 -10.06 -13.65
N LEU A 382 4.57 -10.21 -12.33
CA LEU A 382 5.13 -9.17 -11.46
C LEU A 382 6.61 -8.89 -11.83
N ALA A 383 7.40 -9.94 -12.03
CA ALA A 383 8.80 -9.81 -12.42
C ALA A 383 8.95 -9.25 -13.85
N GLU A 384 8.08 -9.61 -14.77
CA GLU A 384 8.05 -9.09 -16.14
C GLU A 384 7.70 -7.59 -16.17
N LEU A 385 6.65 -7.18 -15.44
CA LEU A 385 6.30 -5.77 -15.31
C LEU A 385 7.47 -4.95 -14.75
N LEU A 386 8.09 -5.44 -13.67
CA LEU A 386 9.26 -4.82 -13.08
C LEU A 386 10.42 -4.74 -14.07
N ASP A 387 10.59 -5.75 -14.92
CA ASP A 387 11.64 -5.76 -15.90
C ASP A 387 11.43 -4.70 -16.99
N VAL A 388 10.25 -4.72 -17.62
CA VAL A 388 9.85 -3.78 -18.69
C VAL A 388 9.79 -2.34 -18.19
N ALA A 389 9.39 -2.11 -16.94
CA ALA A 389 9.37 -0.77 -16.36
C ALA A 389 10.74 -0.09 -16.34
N ARG A 390 11.85 -0.85 -16.30
CA ARG A 390 13.23 -0.31 -16.28
C ARG A 390 13.61 0.46 -17.54
N GLU A 391 12.97 0.12 -18.66
CA GLU A 391 13.25 0.69 -19.97
C GLU A 391 12.42 1.95 -20.23
N ARG A 392 11.54 2.33 -19.29
CA ARG A 392 10.63 3.46 -19.45
C ARG A 392 11.29 4.77 -19.00
N PRO A 393 10.98 5.90 -19.66
CA PRO A 393 11.60 7.19 -19.31
C PRO A 393 11.25 7.67 -17.91
N TRP A 394 10.12 7.23 -17.36
CA TRP A 394 9.66 7.56 -16.01
C TRP A 394 10.22 6.61 -14.92
N PHE A 395 11.01 5.60 -15.30
CA PHE A 395 11.45 4.51 -14.42
C PHE A 395 12.06 4.99 -13.10
N GLU A 396 13.08 5.84 -13.17
CA GLU A 396 13.82 6.27 -11.98
C GLU A 396 12.92 7.01 -10.98
N THR A 397 11.94 7.75 -11.47
CA THR A 397 10.94 8.43 -10.65
C THR A 397 10.01 7.43 -9.97
N TRP A 398 9.55 6.43 -10.71
CA TRP A 398 8.68 5.39 -10.18
C TRP A 398 9.40 4.45 -9.20
N LYS A 399 10.63 4.02 -9.52
CA LYS A 399 11.47 3.19 -8.64
C LYS A 399 11.73 3.88 -7.30
N ARG A 400 12.03 5.18 -7.30
CA ARG A 400 12.21 5.96 -6.05
C ARG A 400 10.97 6.00 -5.17
N ALA A 401 9.78 5.85 -5.74
CA ALA A 401 8.53 5.79 -4.98
C ALA A 401 8.30 4.42 -4.32
N LEU A 402 8.96 3.35 -4.76
CA LEU A 402 8.91 2.05 -4.08
C LEU A 402 9.61 2.13 -2.71
N PRO A 403 9.07 1.55 -1.63
CA PRO A 403 9.72 1.46 -0.31
C PRO A 403 11.20 1.05 -0.40
N LEU A 404 12.09 1.79 0.29
CA LEU A 404 13.52 1.47 0.38
C LEU A 404 13.81 0.72 1.68
N ALA A 405 14.39 -0.46 1.60
CA ALA A 405 14.68 -1.28 2.77
C ALA A 405 15.55 -0.56 3.82
N GLY A 406 15.14 -0.64 5.08
CA GLY A 406 15.88 -0.15 6.24
C GLY A 406 15.91 1.37 6.45
N ALA A 407 15.58 2.17 5.43
CA ALA A 407 15.56 3.64 5.53
C ALA A 407 14.53 4.11 6.58
N SER A 408 14.98 4.85 7.60
CA SER A 408 14.13 5.19 8.76
C SER A 408 13.03 6.21 8.44
N ASP A 409 13.26 7.13 7.50
CA ASP A 409 12.26 8.12 7.09
C ASP A 409 11.02 7.45 6.49
N ARG A 410 9.82 7.87 6.95
CA ARG A 410 8.53 7.27 6.56
C ARG A 410 8.26 7.34 5.06
N MET A 411 8.61 8.46 4.42
CA MET A 411 8.37 8.68 2.98
C MET A 411 9.53 8.18 2.10
N THR A 412 10.56 7.59 2.71
CA THR A 412 11.67 6.96 2.01
C THR A 412 11.64 5.44 2.21
N GLY A 413 11.61 4.96 3.46
CA GLY A 413 11.54 3.54 3.74
C GLY A 413 10.15 2.95 3.59
N GLY A 414 9.10 3.76 3.75
CA GLY A 414 7.72 3.30 3.62
C GLY A 414 7.44 2.06 4.47
N THR A 415 6.76 1.09 3.89
CA THR A 415 6.46 -0.22 4.50
C THR A 415 7.68 -1.13 4.73
N LEU A 416 8.88 -0.76 4.25
CA LEU A 416 10.14 -1.47 4.49
C LEU A 416 11.06 -0.78 5.50
N ARG A 417 10.65 0.34 6.09
CA ARG A 417 11.51 1.16 6.97
C ARG A 417 12.06 0.43 8.18
N GLY A 418 11.31 -0.56 8.71
CA GLY A 418 11.71 -1.41 9.84
C GLY A 418 12.30 -2.76 9.43
N ARG A 419 12.46 -3.04 8.13
CA ARG A 419 12.88 -4.34 7.60
C ARG A 419 14.30 -4.27 7.05
N MET A 420 15.02 -5.40 7.12
CA MET A 420 16.36 -5.60 6.53
C MET A 420 17.46 -4.62 7.01
N ARG A 421 17.28 -3.94 8.15
CA ARG A 421 18.33 -3.10 8.76
C ARG A 421 19.54 -3.93 9.21
N GLY A 422 20.74 -3.38 9.09
CA GLY A 422 21.99 -4.06 9.41
C GLY A 422 22.38 -5.18 8.42
N THR A 423 21.74 -5.23 7.26
CA THR A 423 22.00 -6.26 6.24
C THR A 423 22.46 -5.63 4.91
N PRO A 424 23.05 -6.41 3.98
CA PRO A 424 23.36 -5.93 2.63
C PRO A 424 22.17 -5.45 1.78
N ALA A 425 20.93 -5.68 2.25
CA ALA A 425 19.72 -5.19 1.61
C ALA A 425 19.32 -3.76 2.05
N GLU A 426 19.82 -3.28 3.20
CA GLU A 426 19.57 -1.92 3.69
C GLU A 426 20.07 -0.87 2.69
N GLY A 427 19.22 0.12 2.36
CA GLY A 427 19.55 1.16 1.38
C GLY A 427 19.71 0.67 -0.06
N ASN A 428 19.50 -0.63 -0.32
CA ASN A 428 19.71 -1.26 -1.61
C ASN A 428 18.38 -1.69 -2.24
N VAL A 429 17.53 -2.39 -1.47
CA VAL A 429 16.29 -2.97 -1.98
C VAL A 429 15.20 -1.90 -2.11
N SER A 430 14.69 -1.72 -3.33
CA SER A 430 13.50 -0.92 -3.61
C SER A 430 12.37 -1.85 -4.05
N ALA A 431 11.35 -2.05 -3.21
CA ALA A 431 10.34 -3.08 -3.45
C ALA A 431 8.97 -2.71 -2.87
N LYS A 432 7.90 -3.16 -3.54
CA LYS A 432 6.54 -3.06 -3.02
C LYS A 432 6.22 -4.29 -2.16
N THR A 433 5.64 -4.03 -0.99
CA THR A 433 5.06 -5.02 -0.07
C THR A 433 3.60 -5.31 -0.41
N GLY A 434 3.10 -6.46 0.02
CA GLY A 434 1.69 -6.76 0.17
C GLY A 434 1.44 -7.65 1.38
N SER A 435 0.37 -7.38 2.12
CA SER A 435 -0.01 -8.18 3.29
C SER A 435 -1.54 -8.16 3.44
N MET A 436 -2.13 -9.34 3.57
CA MET A 436 -3.50 -9.56 4.02
C MET A 436 -3.50 -10.84 4.87
N THR A 437 -4.62 -11.20 5.50
CA THR A 437 -4.73 -12.49 6.19
C THR A 437 -4.39 -13.63 5.23
N GLY A 438 -3.37 -14.43 5.58
CA GLY A 438 -2.88 -15.54 4.76
C GLY A 438 -2.19 -15.15 3.45
N VAL A 439 -1.91 -13.86 3.19
CA VAL A 439 -1.23 -13.39 1.98
C VAL A 439 -0.05 -12.49 2.34
N SER A 440 1.11 -12.75 1.75
CA SER A 440 2.28 -11.87 1.89
C SER A 440 3.09 -11.83 0.60
N ALA A 441 3.44 -10.63 0.14
CA ALA A 441 4.18 -10.43 -1.08
C ALA A 441 5.28 -9.37 -0.93
N LEU A 442 6.38 -9.55 -1.67
CA LEU A 442 7.45 -8.59 -1.83
C LEU A 442 8.00 -8.69 -3.26
N SER A 443 7.96 -7.59 -4.02
CA SER A 443 8.47 -7.58 -5.41
C SER A 443 9.16 -6.26 -5.73
N GLY A 444 10.32 -6.33 -6.38
CA GLY A 444 11.11 -5.14 -6.66
C GLY A 444 12.49 -5.44 -7.23
N TYR A 445 13.43 -4.56 -6.89
CA TYR A 445 14.80 -4.59 -7.36
C TYR A 445 15.78 -4.75 -6.20
N VAL A 446 16.89 -5.45 -6.46
CA VAL A 446 18.01 -5.57 -5.54
C VAL A 446 19.30 -5.58 -6.34
N ARG A 447 20.33 -4.87 -5.87
CA ARG A 447 21.67 -4.98 -6.44
C ARG A 447 22.46 -6.06 -5.71
N THR A 448 23.17 -6.89 -6.46
CA THR A 448 24.11 -7.88 -5.93
C THR A 448 25.39 -7.19 -5.47
N ARG A 449 26.32 -7.94 -4.86
CA ARG A 449 27.64 -7.42 -4.47
C ARG A 449 28.50 -6.95 -5.65
N THR A 450 28.23 -7.47 -6.85
CA THR A 450 28.92 -7.10 -8.08
C THR A 450 28.17 -5.98 -8.83
N ASP A 451 27.35 -5.20 -8.11
CA ASP A 451 26.49 -4.10 -8.62
C ASP A 451 25.53 -4.53 -9.75
N ARG A 452 25.23 -5.84 -9.86
CA ARG A 452 24.27 -6.35 -10.83
C ARG A 452 22.86 -6.12 -10.30
N GLN A 453 22.01 -5.41 -11.03
CA GLN A 453 20.62 -5.22 -10.63
C GLN A 453 19.77 -6.43 -11.02
N LEU A 454 19.20 -7.10 -10.02
CA LEU A 454 18.23 -8.17 -10.20
C LEU A 454 16.80 -7.66 -10.02
N VAL A 455 15.87 -8.33 -10.69
CA VAL A 455 14.42 -8.20 -10.49
C VAL A 455 13.94 -9.43 -9.73
N PHE A 456 13.06 -9.24 -8.75
CA PHE A 456 12.50 -10.35 -8.00
C PHE A 456 11.02 -10.18 -7.69
N SER A 457 10.33 -11.30 -7.54
CA SER A 457 8.99 -11.42 -6.97
C SER A 457 8.93 -12.61 -6.03
N VAL A 458 8.45 -12.40 -4.81
CA VAL A 458 8.22 -13.40 -3.76
C VAL A 458 6.79 -13.24 -3.26
N VAL A 459 5.96 -14.27 -3.42
CA VAL A 459 4.53 -14.25 -3.06
C VAL A 459 4.17 -15.53 -2.33
N PHE A 460 3.55 -15.39 -1.16
CA PHE A 460 3.07 -16.46 -0.31
C PHE A 460 1.55 -16.32 -0.11
N ASN A 461 0.80 -17.41 -0.26
CA ASN A 461 -0.63 -17.47 0.04
C ASN A 461 -0.93 -18.72 0.89
N GLY A 462 -1.91 -18.64 1.78
CA GLY A 462 -2.44 -19.78 2.54
C GLY A 462 -1.60 -20.24 3.74
N PHE A 463 -0.66 -19.41 4.22
CA PHE A 463 -0.05 -19.65 5.53
C PHE A 463 -1.05 -19.28 6.64
N LEU A 464 -0.97 -19.96 7.79
CA LEU A 464 -1.93 -19.79 8.89
C LEU A 464 -1.46 -18.85 10.01
N ALA A 465 -0.14 -18.68 10.14
CA ALA A 465 0.47 -17.84 11.17
C ALA A 465 0.56 -16.36 10.74
N ALA A 466 1.23 -15.54 11.57
CA ALA A 466 1.62 -14.19 11.16
C ALA A 466 2.41 -14.21 9.83
N PRO A 467 2.27 -13.17 8.97
CA PRO A 467 2.96 -13.11 7.69
C PRO A 467 4.47 -13.37 7.82
N PRO A 468 5.05 -14.39 7.14
CA PRO A 468 6.45 -14.77 7.28
C PRO A 468 7.37 -13.82 6.48
N ARG A 469 7.35 -12.53 6.84
CA ARG A 469 8.09 -11.44 6.18
C ARG A 469 9.60 -11.64 6.28
N GLU A 470 10.06 -12.30 7.34
CA GLU A 470 11.46 -12.64 7.58
C GLU A 470 11.98 -13.63 6.54
N VAL A 471 11.12 -14.51 6.01
CA VAL A 471 11.47 -15.42 4.92
C VAL A 471 11.66 -14.64 3.62
N GLN A 472 10.80 -13.66 3.35
CA GLN A 472 11.00 -12.75 2.20
C GLN A 472 12.30 -11.96 2.35
N ASP A 473 12.56 -11.42 3.54
CA ASP A 473 13.78 -10.66 3.84
C ASP A 473 15.02 -11.54 3.65
N ALA A 474 15.01 -12.80 4.13
CA ALA A 474 16.10 -13.74 3.95
C ALA A 474 16.38 -14.05 2.47
N VAL A 475 15.34 -14.24 1.64
CA VAL A 475 15.48 -14.38 0.18
C VAL A 475 16.19 -13.16 -0.39
N VAL A 476 15.71 -11.96 -0.10
CA VAL A 476 16.23 -10.73 -0.70
C VAL A 476 17.64 -10.40 -0.20
N VAL A 477 17.93 -10.60 1.08
CA VAL A 477 19.29 -10.47 1.65
C VAL A 477 20.23 -11.46 0.97
N ARG A 478 19.79 -12.68 0.68
CA ARG A 478 20.60 -13.65 -0.04
C ARG A 478 20.90 -13.20 -1.48
N LEU A 479 19.94 -12.57 -2.15
CA LEU A 479 20.13 -11.95 -3.47
C LEU A 479 21.13 -10.79 -3.42
N ALA A 480 21.03 -9.91 -2.42
CA ALA A 480 21.98 -8.81 -2.22
C ALA A 480 23.41 -9.31 -2.01
N ARG A 481 23.58 -10.48 -1.38
CA ARG A 481 24.88 -11.15 -1.20
C ARG A 481 25.37 -11.92 -2.44
N HIS A 482 24.57 -12.05 -3.50
CA HIS A 482 24.97 -12.78 -4.70
C HIS A 482 26.21 -12.15 -5.35
N GLY A 483 27.05 -12.95 -6.01
CA GLY A 483 28.31 -12.50 -6.58
C GLY A 483 29.48 -12.34 -5.58
N ALA A 484 29.31 -12.65 -4.29
CA ALA A 484 30.46 -12.88 -3.41
C ALA A 484 31.26 -14.08 -3.91
N GLY A 485 32.48 -13.85 -4.39
CA GLY A 485 33.54 -14.85 -4.27
C GLY A 485 33.69 -15.22 -2.79
N ALA A 486 33.96 -16.50 -2.52
CA ALA A 486 34.05 -17.03 -1.18
C ALA A 486 35.17 -16.38 -0.38
N GLU A 487 34.84 -15.44 0.52
CA GLU A 487 35.67 -15.06 1.66
C GLU A 487 34.77 -14.49 2.77
N GLY A 488 34.80 -15.17 3.92
CA GLY A 488 34.38 -14.65 5.23
C GLY A 488 32.94 -14.16 5.37
N ALA A 489 31.97 -15.07 5.49
CA ALA A 489 30.84 -14.74 6.36
C ALA A 489 31.34 -14.85 7.82
N PRO A 490 31.23 -13.80 8.65
CA PRO A 490 31.36 -13.99 10.08
C PRO A 490 30.26 -14.98 10.52
N PRO A 491 30.53 -15.86 11.49
CA PRO A 491 29.47 -16.65 12.10
C PRO A 491 28.42 -15.69 12.66
N ASP A 492 27.17 -16.07 12.47
CA ASP A 492 26.00 -15.43 13.06
C ASP A 492 26.21 -15.27 14.57
N PRO A 493 26.27 -14.04 15.13
CA PRO A 493 26.49 -13.86 16.56
C PRO A 493 25.28 -14.27 17.41
N ASP A 494 24.12 -14.57 16.82
CA ASP A 494 22.94 -15.02 17.56
C ASP A 494 22.50 -16.43 17.17
N GLY A 495 23.38 -17.39 17.47
CA GLY A 495 22.98 -18.75 17.86
C GLY A 495 22.24 -18.78 19.21
N ARG A 496 21.22 -17.94 19.39
CA ARG A 496 20.36 -17.95 20.59
C ARG A 496 18.95 -18.38 20.23
N GLY A 497 18.65 -19.59 20.67
CA GLY A 497 17.42 -19.92 21.37
C GLY A 497 16.12 -19.51 20.69
N ARG A 498 15.49 -20.50 20.06
CA ARG A 498 14.04 -20.58 19.87
C ARG A 498 13.30 -19.89 21.03
N SER A 499 12.66 -18.77 20.75
CA SER A 499 11.47 -18.39 21.50
C SER A 499 10.33 -19.18 20.89
N SER A 500 9.90 -20.22 21.60
CA SER A 500 8.58 -20.80 21.41
C SER A 500 7.57 -19.72 21.77
N VAL A 501 7.06 -19.03 20.76
CA VAL A 501 5.79 -18.32 20.91
C VAL A 501 4.73 -19.41 20.97
N GLU A 502 4.15 -19.60 22.15
CA GLU A 502 2.93 -20.40 22.29
C GLU A 502 1.88 -19.81 21.34
N VAL A 503 1.49 -20.62 20.37
CA VAL A 503 0.33 -20.33 19.51
C VAL A 503 -0.89 -20.54 20.39
N ALA A 504 -1.46 -19.44 20.89
CA ALA A 504 -2.74 -19.49 21.57
C ALA A 504 -3.84 -19.78 20.54
N ASP A 505 -4.30 -21.03 20.51
CA ASP A 505 -5.56 -21.42 19.90
C ASP A 505 -6.71 -20.71 20.64
N THR A 506 -7.21 -19.62 20.06
CA THR A 506 -8.54 -19.11 20.42
C THR A 506 -9.31 -18.74 19.15
N PRO A 507 -10.36 -19.49 18.79
CA PRO A 507 -11.33 -19.03 17.82
C PRO A 507 -12.16 -17.91 18.49
N SER A 508 -12.30 -16.77 17.80
CA SER A 508 -13.02 -15.55 18.22
C SER A 508 -12.23 -14.47 18.99
N THR A 509 -11.13 -14.01 18.41
CA THR A 509 -10.50 -12.73 18.81
C THR A 509 -10.57 -11.75 17.62
N PRO A 510 -10.82 -10.43 17.81
CA PRO A 510 -10.62 -9.45 16.75
C PRO A 510 -9.25 -9.66 16.08
N PRO A 511 -9.12 -9.39 14.76
CA PRO A 511 -7.89 -9.67 14.03
C PRO A 511 -6.68 -9.11 14.76
N ASP A 512 -5.71 -9.99 15.06
CA ASP A 512 -4.42 -9.63 15.63
C ASP A 512 -3.78 -8.56 14.74
N GLU A 513 -3.47 -7.39 15.31
CA GLU A 513 -2.87 -6.28 14.58
C GLU A 513 -1.54 -6.67 13.90
N ALA A 514 -0.87 -7.72 14.40
CA ALA A 514 0.33 -8.28 13.77
C ALA A 514 0.09 -8.87 12.38
N MET A 515 -1.16 -9.22 12.03
CA MET A 515 -1.52 -9.73 10.70
C MET A 515 -1.67 -8.62 9.65
N PHE A 516 -1.84 -7.35 10.05
CA PHE A 516 -2.08 -6.24 9.15
C PHE A 516 -0.80 -5.76 8.43
N GLU A 517 -0.95 -5.19 7.23
CA GLU A 517 0.14 -4.48 6.57
C GLU A 517 0.62 -3.32 7.48
N CYS A 518 1.94 -3.10 7.57
CA CYS A 518 2.54 -2.00 8.34
C CYS A 518 1.91 -0.63 8.08
N SER A 519 1.51 -0.40 6.82
CA SER A 519 0.79 0.81 6.45
C SER A 519 -0.52 0.90 7.23
N TRP A 520 -1.33 -0.17 7.23
CA TRP A 520 -2.67 -0.26 7.82
C TRP A 520 -2.68 0.07 9.30
N SER A 521 -1.76 -0.49 10.08
CA SER A 521 -1.63 -0.20 11.52
C SER A 521 -0.98 1.14 11.83
N LYS A 522 -0.39 1.82 10.83
CA LYS A 522 0.45 3.02 10.97
C LYS A 522 1.61 2.82 11.99
N SER A 523 1.97 1.58 12.30
CA SER A 523 2.80 1.21 13.47
C SER A 523 4.22 0.74 13.16
N CYS A 524 4.54 0.52 11.88
CA CYS A 524 5.92 0.49 11.42
C CYS A 524 6.33 1.94 11.25
#